data_AF-A0A6C9W4L9-F1
#
_entry.id   AF-A0A6C9W4L9-F1
#
_cell.length_a   1.000
_cell.length_b   1.000
_cell.length_c   1.000
_cell.angle_alpha   90.00
_cell.angle_beta   90.00
_cell.angle_gamma   90.00
#
_symmetry.space_group_name_H-M   'P 1'
#
loop_
_entity.id
_entity.type
_entity.pdbx_description
1 polymer ?
#
loop_
_entity_poly.entity_id
_entity_poly.type
_entity_poly.pdbx_seq_one_letter_code
_entity_poly.pdbx_strand_id
1 'polypeptide(L)'
;EDSDMSAEMYEWLISSADNQELLARAWLDGYEVEKEPLYYVKLPHFGYVTNRMDYTLSQSKTDAVMLTESKIKRMDERYWQFAVPVEEAEGEA
;
A
#
# COMPACT_ATOMS: atom_id res chain seq x y z
N GLU A 1 -32.22 -16.44 -9.03
CA GLU A 1 -31.23 -16.44 -7.94
C GLU A 1 -30.20 -15.41 -8.33
N ASP A 2 -30.25 -14.22 -7.71
CA ASP A 2 -29.17 -13.25 -7.82
C ASP A 2 -28.02 -13.79 -6.98
N SER A 3 -27.06 -14.42 -7.66
CA SER A 3 -25.79 -14.77 -7.03
C SER A 3 -25.15 -13.47 -6.57
N ASP A 4 -24.79 -13.35 -5.28
CA ASP A 4 -24.02 -12.21 -4.73
C ASP A 4 -22.65 -12.03 -5.42
N MET A 5 -22.26 -12.91 -6.34
CA MET A 5 -21.06 -12.74 -7.15
C MET A 5 -21.28 -11.74 -8.28
N SER A 6 -20.39 -10.75 -8.37
CA SER A 6 -20.36 -9.84 -9.51
C SER A 6 -20.11 -10.60 -10.82
N ALA A 7 -20.61 -10.06 -11.92
CA ALA A 7 -20.39 -10.64 -13.25
C ALA A 7 -18.89 -10.78 -13.55
N GLU A 8 -18.07 -9.80 -13.14
CA GLU A 8 -16.61 -9.84 -13.28
C GLU A 8 -15.99 -11.00 -12.49
N MET A 9 -16.43 -11.23 -11.25
CA MET A 9 -15.92 -12.35 -10.44
C MET A 9 -16.33 -13.70 -11.03
N TYR A 10 -17.57 -13.81 -11.51
CA TYR A 10 -18.06 -15.02 -12.17
C TYR A 10 -17.27 -15.31 -13.44
N GLU A 11 -17.09 -14.31 -14.32
CA GLU A 11 -16.33 -14.44 -15.56
C GLU A 11 -14.88 -14.84 -15.28
N TRP A 12 -14.21 -14.17 -14.33
CA TRP A 12 -12.86 -14.53 -13.92
C TRP A 12 -12.79 -15.99 -13.43
N LEU A 13 -13.69 -16.41 -12.55
CA LEU A 13 -13.69 -17.77 -11.99
C LEU A 13 -13.87 -18.86 -13.06
N ILE A 14 -14.71 -18.63 -14.07
CA ILE A 14 -14.96 -19.63 -15.12
C ILE A 14 -14.01 -19.52 -16.31
N SER A 15 -13.24 -18.43 -16.42
CA SER A 15 -12.35 -18.18 -17.56
C SER A 15 -11.20 -19.18 -17.69
N SER A 16 -10.77 -19.82 -16.59
CA SER A 16 -9.76 -20.88 -16.58
C SER A 16 -9.92 -21.83 -15.39
N ALA A 17 -9.52 -23.08 -15.57
CA ALA A 17 -9.35 -24.03 -14.46
C ALA A 17 -8.29 -23.55 -13.44
N ASP A 18 -7.30 -22.78 -13.89
CA ASP A 18 -6.25 -22.23 -13.03
C ASP A 18 -6.82 -21.26 -11.98
N ASN A 19 -7.83 -20.45 -12.35
CA ASN A 19 -8.47 -19.51 -11.42
C ASN A 19 -9.27 -20.25 -10.34
N GLN A 20 -9.87 -21.39 -10.71
CA GLN A 20 -10.59 -22.25 -9.78
C GLN A 20 -9.61 -22.94 -8.82
N GLU A 21 -8.48 -23.44 -9.33
CA GLU A 21 -7.41 -23.98 -8.50
C GLU A 21 -6.83 -22.93 -7.56
N LEU A 22 -6.59 -21.71 -8.05
CA LEU A 22 -6.09 -20.59 -7.25
C LEU A 22 -7.04 -20.27 -6.09
N LEU A 23 -8.34 -20.16 -6.36
CA LEU A 23 -9.35 -19.92 -5.33
C LEU A 23 -9.42 -21.09 -4.33
N ALA A 24 -9.40 -22.33 -4.81
CA ALA A 24 -9.44 -23.51 -3.95
C ALA A 24 -8.21 -23.61 -3.04
N ARG A 25 -7.01 -23.29 -3.56
CA ARG A 25 -5.77 -23.22 -2.76
C ARG A 25 -5.85 -22.11 -1.72
N ALA A 26 -6.27 -20.91 -2.11
CA ALA A 26 -6.49 -19.80 -1.17
C ALA A 26 -7.48 -20.16 -0.05
N TRP A 27 -8.51 -20.96 -0.35
CA TRP A 27 -9.47 -21.43 0.63
C TRP A 27 -8.90 -22.49 1.58
N LEU A 28 -8.14 -23.46 1.06
CA LEU A 28 -7.61 -24.59 1.82
C LEU A 28 -6.36 -24.22 2.63
N ASP A 29 -5.44 -23.50 2.01
CA ASP A 29 -4.12 -23.19 2.55
C ASP A 29 -4.09 -21.81 3.24
N GLY A 30 -5.15 -21.01 3.06
CA GLY A 30 -5.16 -19.59 3.38
C GLY A 30 -4.53 -18.76 2.25
N TYR A 31 -4.72 -17.44 2.31
CA TYR A 31 -4.09 -16.50 1.40
C TYR A 31 -3.57 -15.29 2.16
N GLU A 32 -2.43 -14.78 1.72
CA GLU A 32 -1.90 -13.49 2.15
C GLU A 32 -2.23 -12.46 1.07
N VAL A 33 -2.89 -11.37 1.46
CA VAL A 33 -3.11 -10.25 0.56
C VAL A 33 -1.88 -9.37 0.60
N GLU A 34 -1.22 -9.19 -0.54
CA GLU A 34 -0.18 -8.18 -0.69
C GLU A 34 -0.75 -6.82 -0.30
N LYS A 35 -0.17 -6.22 0.73
CA LYS A 35 -0.57 -4.88 1.18
C LYS A 35 0.09 -3.85 0.27
N GLU A 36 -0.62 -2.76 -0.02
CA GLU A 36 -0.05 -1.65 -0.76
C GLU A 36 1.23 -1.15 -0.06
N PRO A 37 2.38 -1.03 -0.76
CA PRO A 37 3.61 -0.56 -0.16
C PRO A 37 3.45 0.81 0.47
N LEU A 38 4.02 0.96 1.67
CA LEU A 38 4.01 2.20 2.42
C LEU A 38 5.38 2.87 2.42
N TYR A 39 5.38 4.19 2.40
CA TYR A 39 6.58 5.01 2.33
C TYR A 39 6.56 6.11 3.38
N TYR A 40 7.74 6.42 3.91
CA TYR A 40 8.01 7.70 4.55
C TYR A 40 8.54 8.68 3.50
N VAL A 41 8.09 9.94 3.52
CA VAL A 41 8.65 10.98 2.65
C VAL A 41 9.58 11.87 3.49
N LYS A 42 10.88 11.89 3.17
CA LYS A 42 11.88 12.74 3.83
C LYS A 42 12.37 13.82 2.90
N LEU A 43 11.83 15.03 3.03
CA LEU A 43 12.23 16.16 2.20
C LEU A 43 13.60 16.70 2.65
N PRO A 44 14.51 17.01 1.72
CA PRO A 44 15.81 17.59 2.05
C PRO A 44 15.68 18.88 2.85
N HIS A 45 16.46 19.03 3.92
CA HIS A 45 16.46 20.19 4.85
C HIS A 45 15.18 20.40 5.68
N PHE A 46 14.02 19.92 5.22
CA PHE A 46 12.72 20.13 5.86
C PHE A 46 12.33 19.01 6.83
N GLY A 47 12.75 17.77 6.56
CA GLY A 47 12.43 16.61 7.39
C GLY A 47 11.31 15.73 6.82
N TYR A 48 10.73 14.90 7.68
CA TYR A 48 9.68 13.93 7.36
C TYR A 48 8.32 14.61 7.23
N VAL A 49 7.54 14.17 6.25
CA VAL A 49 6.11 14.50 6.16
C VAL A 49 5.36 13.88 7.33
N THR A 50 4.48 14.66 7.95
CA THR A 50 3.66 14.25 9.09
C THR A 50 2.17 14.44 8.78
N ASN A 51 1.30 13.89 9.62
CA ASN A 51 -0.16 14.11 9.56
C ASN A 51 -0.68 14.78 10.84
N ARG A 52 0.18 15.58 11.50
CA ARG A 52 -0.22 16.31 12.70
C ARG A 52 -0.86 17.65 12.32
N MET A 53 -1.67 18.19 13.24
CA MET A 53 -2.40 19.44 13.03
C MET A 53 -1.55 20.69 13.29
N ASP A 54 -0.48 20.55 14.09
CA ASP A 54 0.42 21.62 14.53
C ASP A 54 1.56 21.90 13.55
N TYR A 55 2.05 20.87 12.85
CA TYR A 55 3.06 21.00 11.80
C TYR A 55 2.92 19.88 10.76
N THR A 56 3.26 20.20 9.51
CA THR A 56 3.23 19.27 8.36
C THR A 56 4.56 18.55 8.10
N LEU A 57 5.64 19.03 8.74
CA LEU A 57 7.00 18.52 8.59
C LEU A 57 7.68 18.42 9.96
N SER A 58 8.40 17.32 10.21
CA SER A 58 9.18 17.11 11.44
C SER A 58 10.55 16.54 11.13
N GLN A 59 11.56 16.98 11.88
CA GLN A 59 12.89 16.36 11.80
C GLN A 59 12.91 14.95 12.41
N SER A 60 11.93 14.61 13.26
CA SER A 60 11.85 13.30 13.90
C SER A 60 11.17 12.26 13.00
N LYS A 61 11.83 11.11 12.79
CA LYS A 61 11.23 9.95 12.12
C LYS A 61 10.01 9.40 12.87
N THR A 62 9.95 9.58 14.19
CA THR A 62 8.82 9.10 15.01
C THR A 62 7.50 9.81 14.69
N ASP A 63 7.58 11.00 14.09
CA ASP A 63 6.41 11.78 13.68
C ASP A 63 6.02 11.53 12.21
N ALA A 64 6.83 10.74 11.49
CA ALA A 64 6.63 10.47 10.09
C ALA A 64 5.35 9.65 9.87
N VAL A 65 4.55 10.07 8.89
CA VAL A 65 3.36 9.32 8.48
C VAL A 65 3.72 8.35 7.35
N MET A 66 3.17 7.14 7.42
CA MET A 66 3.23 6.17 6.33
C MET A 66 2.21 6.54 5.25
N LEU A 67 2.67 6.65 4.01
CA LEU A 67 1.87 7.08 2.87
C LEU A 67 1.97 6.05 1.74
N THR A 68 0.88 5.88 1.01
CA THR A 68 0.87 5.12 -0.25
C THR A 68 1.40 5.97 -1.39
N GLU A 69 1.89 5.35 -2.45
CA GLU A 69 2.36 6.06 -3.65
C GLU A 69 1.29 7.03 -4.19
N SER A 70 0.05 6.56 -4.31
CA SER A 70 -1.09 7.36 -4.76
C SER A 70 -1.30 8.61 -3.92
N LYS A 71 -1.16 8.50 -2.60
CA LYS A 71 -1.31 9.64 -1.68
C LYS A 71 -0.15 10.63 -1.81
N ILE A 72 1.08 10.14 -1.96
CA ILE A 72 2.27 10.98 -2.17
C ILE A 72 2.12 11.77 -3.47
N LYS A 73 1.80 11.10 -4.59
CA LYS A 73 1.62 11.73 -5.89
C LYS A 73 0.47 12.74 -5.91
N ARG A 74 -0.61 12.47 -5.17
CA ARG A 74 -1.74 13.42 -5.00
C ARG A 74 -1.34 14.66 -4.20
N MET A 75 -0.40 14.55 -3.26
CA MET A 75 0.16 15.72 -2.56
C MET A 75 1.05 16.53 -3.49
N ASP A 76 2.07 15.87 -4.04
CA ASP A 76 2.98 16.42 -5.05
C ASP A 76 3.80 15.27 -5.66
N GLU A 77 3.75 15.10 -6.98
CA GLU A 77 4.49 14.04 -7.68
C GLU A 77 6.01 14.11 -7.43
N ARG A 78 6.55 15.32 -7.20
CA ARG A 78 7.99 15.52 -6.93
C ARG A 78 8.43 14.89 -5.61
N TYR A 79 7.50 14.60 -4.70
CA TYR A 79 7.83 13.97 -3.41
C TYR A 79 8.21 12.50 -3.56
N TRP A 80 7.83 11.87 -4.67
CA TRP A 80 8.13 10.47 -4.95
C TRP A 80 9.62 10.16 -4.94
N GLN A 81 10.47 11.08 -5.44
CA GLN A 81 11.93 10.91 -5.42
C GLN A 81 12.54 10.86 -4.00
N PHE A 82 11.76 11.25 -2.98
CA PHE A 82 12.16 11.28 -1.58
C PHE A 82 11.40 10.23 -0.74
N ALA A 83 10.65 9.34 -1.39
CA ALA A 83 9.94 8.26 -0.73
C ALA A 83 10.91 7.14 -0.34
N VAL A 84 10.88 6.75 0.92
CA VAL A 84 11.68 5.67 1.48
C VAL A 84 10.72 4.55 1.90
N PRO A 85 10.84 3.33 1.34
CA PRO A 85 10.01 2.21 1.74
C PRO A 85 10.08 1.97 3.25
N VAL A 86 8.94 1.74 3.88
CA VAL A 86 8.88 1.51 5.35
C VAL A 86 9.61 0.22 5.71
N GLU A 87 9.51 -0.82 4.89
CA GLU A 87 10.18 -2.12 5.10
C GLU A 87 11.72 -1.96 5.14
N GLU A 88 12.28 -1.17 4.22
CA GLU A 88 13.71 -0.86 4.22
C GLU A 88 14.08 0.00 5.44
N ALA A 89 13.24 0.99 5.78
CA ALA A 89 13.51 1.92 6.86
C ALA A 89 13.46 1.29 8.27
N GLU A 90 12.71 0.21 8.47
CA GLU A 90 12.59 -0.48 9.77
C GLU A 90 13.54 -1.68 9.91
N GLY A 91 14.02 -2.24 8.79
CA GLY A 91 15.01 -3.34 8.78
C GLY A 91 16.45 -2.94 9.14
N GLU A 92 16.74 -1.63 9.22
CA GLU A 92 18.07 -1.09 9.58
C GLU A 92 18.26 -0.83 11.09
N ALA A 93 17.48 -1.49 11.96
CA ALA A 93 17.54 -1.32 13.43
C ALA A 93 18.62 -2.18 14.11
#